data_AF-A0A8B6DI68-F1
#
_entry.id   AF-A0A8B6DI68-F1
#
_cell.length_a   1.000
_cell.length_b   1.000
_cell.length_c   1.000
_cell.angle_alpha   90.00
_cell.angle_beta   90.00
_cell.angle_gamma   90.00
#
_symmetry.space_group_name_H-M   'P 1'
#
loop_
_entity.id
_entity.type
_entity.pdbx_description
1 polymer ?
#
loop_
_entity_poly.entity_id
_entity_poly.type
_entity_poly.pdbx_seq_one_letter_code
_entity_poly.pdbx_strand_id
1 'polypeptide(L)'
;MTPVIGNVARIMSKFCYMEIESRIGWDIPITGYKPVEVLSELKFWLENVTMINYRKLGHYSKSSVVIYSDASNIAAGAYTVELENKIFHKMWTCSETVQSSTWRELKAIELALFSFKNSFTGKTIKWFTDNQNCVKIVNSGSMKENLHIIAKSIFSFCIQKGISIDIQWIPRKENEKADYISKMVDFEDWGVTHIFFNFLNDMWGPYSIDRFASVENRKVMRFNSLFWQPDSEAVDAFSQVWTNENNWLVPPINLVIRSIKHIIACKARGTLVVPKWTSAAFWPLIFDKHLIYQDYVKDVIVFKNTDGIYKQGSNKNTIFGIEPFGSPVLAVLLDAS
;
A
#
# COMPACT_ATOMS: atom_id res chain seq x y z
N MET A 1 -8.28 28.87 -25.97
CA MET A 1 -9.41 27.94 -25.75
C MET A 1 -8.86 26.58 -25.39
N THR A 2 -9.08 26.09 -24.16
CA THR A 2 -8.73 24.72 -23.80
C THR A 2 -9.68 23.74 -24.51
N PRO A 3 -9.17 22.63 -25.07
CA PRO A 3 -10.01 21.61 -25.69
C PRO A 3 -10.95 20.99 -24.64
N VAL A 4 -12.19 20.70 -25.04
CA VAL A 4 -13.25 20.14 -24.15
C VAL A 4 -12.80 18.84 -23.47
N ILE A 5 -12.04 18.02 -24.20
CA ILE A 5 -11.62 16.67 -23.79
C ILE A 5 -10.07 16.62 -23.60
N GLY A 6 -9.38 17.76 -23.60
CA GLY A 6 -7.92 17.86 -23.84
C GLY A 6 -7.02 16.80 -23.19
N ASN A 7 -7.00 16.73 -21.86
CA ASN A 7 -6.16 15.77 -21.14
C ASN A 7 -6.65 14.32 -21.33
N VAL A 8 -7.97 14.12 -21.34
CA VAL A 8 -8.60 12.81 -21.57
C VAL A 8 -8.21 12.26 -22.95
N ALA A 9 -8.26 13.10 -23.98
CA ALA A 9 -7.87 12.74 -25.35
C ALA A 9 -6.41 12.30 -25.44
N ARG A 10 -5.52 12.95 -24.68
CA ARG A 10 -4.09 12.62 -24.69
C ARG A 10 -3.79 11.32 -23.94
N ILE A 11 -4.51 11.04 -22.86
CA ILE A 11 -4.33 9.83 -22.05
C ILE A 11 -5.00 8.63 -22.72
N MET A 12 -6.24 8.77 -23.20
CA MET A 12 -7.06 7.65 -23.68
C MET A 12 -6.87 7.32 -25.17
N SER A 13 -5.84 7.87 -25.81
CA SER A 13 -5.47 7.55 -27.20
C SER A 13 -3.99 7.21 -27.32
N LYS A 14 -3.28 7.02 -26.21
CA LYS A 14 -1.83 6.94 -26.21
C LYS A 14 -1.35 5.61 -26.72
N PHE A 15 -2.03 4.50 -26.40
CA PHE A 15 -1.73 3.20 -26.98
C PHE A 15 -2.01 3.18 -28.47
N CYS A 16 -3.08 3.83 -28.93
CA CYS A 16 -3.32 4.03 -30.36
C CYS A 16 -2.13 4.76 -31.03
N TYR A 17 -1.60 5.82 -30.41
CA TYR A 17 -0.41 6.50 -30.93
C TYR A 17 0.84 5.62 -30.91
N MET A 18 1.07 4.85 -29.85
CA MET A 18 2.23 3.92 -29.78
C MET A 18 2.16 2.88 -30.91
N GLU A 19 0.97 2.35 -31.16
CA GLU A 19 0.72 1.38 -32.22
C GLU A 19 0.96 2.01 -33.60
N ILE A 20 0.47 3.24 -33.82
CA ILE A 20 0.73 4.00 -35.05
C ILE A 20 2.22 4.25 -35.26
N GLU A 21 2.96 4.64 -34.23
CA GLU A 21 4.41 4.87 -34.29
C GLU A 21 5.21 3.58 -34.49
N SER A 22 4.64 2.42 -34.13
CA SER A 22 5.27 1.11 -34.33
C SER A 22 5.23 0.60 -35.77
N ARG A 23 4.47 1.28 -36.65
CA ARG A 23 4.32 0.87 -38.05
C ARG A 23 5.64 1.04 -38.82
N ILE A 24 5.90 0.08 -39.71
CA ILE A 24 7.09 0.11 -40.58
C ILE A 24 6.84 0.98 -41.83
N GLY A 25 5.58 1.18 -42.21
CA GLY A 25 5.19 1.94 -43.41
C GLY A 25 3.73 2.37 -43.37
N TRP A 26 3.34 3.28 -44.27
CA TRP A 26 2.00 3.85 -44.31
C TRP A 26 0.90 2.85 -44.72
N ASP A 27 1.19 1.99 -45.69
CA ASP A 27 0.23 1.02 -46.25
C ASP A 27 0.28 -0.35 -45.57
N ILE A 28 1.10 -0.50 -44.53
CA ILE A 28 1.26 -1.76 -43.81
C ILE A 28 0.14 -1.87 -42.77
N PRO A 29 -0.65 -2.97 -42.76
CA PRO A 29 -1.63 -3.19 -41.72
C PRO A 29 -0.97 -3.20 -40.35
N ILE A 30 -1.61 -2.54 -39.39
CA ILE A 30 -1.19 -2.55 -38.00
C ILE A 30 -1.31 -3.99 -37.47
N THR A 31 -0.20 -4.58 -37.06
CA THR A 31 -0.13 -6.00 -36.68
C THR A 31 -0.41 -6.28 -35.20
N GLY A 32 -0.76 -5.25 -34.41
CA GLY A 32 -1.16 -5.42 -33.02
C GLY A 32 0.04 -5.64 -32.11
N TYR A 33 0.92 -4.64 -32.04
CA TYR A 33 1.93 -4.57 -30.99
C TYR A 33 1.26 -4.67 -29.60
N LYS A 34 0.06 -4.08 -29.44
CA LYS A 34 -0.77 -4.14 -28.20
C LYS A 34 -2.28 -4.11 -28.45
N PRO A 35 -2.87 -5.22 -28.94
CA PRO A 35 -4.27 -5.23 -29.35
C PRO A 35 -5.21 -5.00 -28.17
N VAL A 36 -4.90 -5.52 -26.98
CA VAL A 36 -5.79 -5.42 -25.80
C VAL A 36 -5.90 -3.96 -25.34
N GLU A 37 -4.78 -3.27 -25.20
CA GLU A 37 -4.71 -1.90 -24.74
C GLU A 37 -5.32 -0.93 -25.75
N VAL A 38 -5.02 -1.10 -27.04
CA VAL A 38 -5.61 -0.32 -28.13
C VAL A 38 -7.12 -0.53 -28.18
N LEU A 39 -7.60 -1.78 -28.12
CA LEU A 39 -9.03 -2.07 -28.08
C LEU A 39 -9.70 -1.46 -26.85
N SER A 40 -9.03 -1.40 -25.70
CA SER A 40 -9.57 -0.75 -24.51
C SER A 40 -9.76 0.76 -24.68
N GLU A 41 -8.83 1.43 -25.38
CA GLU A 41 -8.92 2.86 -25.71
C GLU A 41 -10.04 3.11 -26.73
N LEU A 42 -10.12 2.29 -27.79
CA LEU A 42 -11.18 2.39 -28.80
C LEU A 42 -12.57 2.18 -28.19
N LYS A 43 -12.74 1.18 -27.31
CA LYS A 43 -13.98 0.96 -26.57
C LYS A 43 -14.33 2.14 -25.68
N PHE A 44 -13.36 2.70 -24.96
CA PHE A 44 -13.58 3.90 -24.16
C PHE A 44 -14.15 5.04 -25.01
N TRP A 45 -13.59 5.31 -26.19
CA TRP A 45 -14.11 6.36 -27.07
C TRP A 45 -15.51 6.05 -27.58
N LEU A 46 -15.74 4.81 -28.02
CA LEU A 46 -17.06 4.37 -28.50
C LEU A 46 -18.16 4.61 -27.44
N GLU A 47 -17.85 4.34 -26.17
CA GLU A 47 -18.82 4.41 -25.07
C GLU A 47 -18.94 5.82 -24.46
N ASN A 48 -17.87 6.62 -24.46
CA ASN A 48 -17.80 7.83 -23.63
C ASN A 48 -17.76 9.14 -24.43
N VAL A 49 -17.47 9.13 -25.73
CA VAL A 49 -17.20 10.36 -26.52
C VAL A 49 -18.35 11.37 -26.45
N THR A 50 -19.60 10.91 -26.49
CA THR A 50 -20.79 11.78 -26.41
C THR A 50 -20.97 12.33 -25.00
N MET A 51 -20.78 11.49 -23.97
CA MET A 51 -20.92 11.88 -22.57
C MET A 51 -19.86 12.85 -22.10
N ILE A 52 -18.61 12.78 -22.61
CA ILE A 52 -17.50 13.63 -22.16
C ILE A 52 -17.36 14.93 -22.97
N ASN A 53 -18.13 15.09 -24.05
CA ASN A 53 -18.09 16.26 -24.92
C ASN A 53 -18.93 17.43 -24.37
N TYR A 54 -18.63 17.87 -23.15
CA TYR A 54 -19.25 19.07 -22.56
C TYR A 54 -18.21 19.90 -21.81
N ARG A 55 -18.39 21.23 -21.83
CA ARG A 55 -17.58 22.14 -21.01
C ARG A 55 -18.29 22.39 -19.67
N LYS A 56 -17.63 22.03 -18.57
CA LYS A 56 -18.04 22.51 -17.25
C LYS A 56 -17.75 24.00 -17.14
N LEU A 57 -18.78 24.82 -16.98
CA LEU A 57 -18.67 26.29 -16.85
C LEU A 57 -18.13 26.75 -15.49
N GLY A 58 -18.07 25.85 -14.51
CA GLY A 58 -17.44 26.08 -13.21
C GLY A 58 -17.27 24.75 -12.45
N HIS A 59 -16.23 24.66 -11.63
CA HIS A 59 -16.09 23.60 -10.64
C HIS A 59 -16.55 24.16 -9.30
N TYR A 60 -17.71 23.73 -8.83
CA TYR A 60 -18.10 23.93 -7.44
C TYR A 60 -17.36 22.89 -6.58
N SER A 61 -16.07 23.05 -6.34
CA SER A 61 -15.37 22.17 -5.39
C SER A 61 -15.61 22.69 -3.97
N LYS A 62 -16.30 21.87 -3.16
CA LYS A 62 -16.63 22.21 -1.77
C LYS A 62 -15.42 22.14 -0.82
N SER A 63 -14.35 21.46 -1.22
CA SER A 63 -13.11 21.33 -0.43
C SER A 63 -11.94 20.99 -1.34
N SER A 64 -10.87 21.80 -1.30
CA SER A 64 -9.56 21.38 -1.78
C SER A 64 -8.88 20.51 -0.74
N VAL A 65 -8.02 19.60 -1.19
CA VAL A 65 -7.06 18.90 -0.31
C VAL A 65 -5.67 19.12 -0.88
N VAL A 66 -4.75 19.55 -0.04
CA VAL A 66 -3.34 19.65 -0.42
C VAL A 66 -2.57 18.39 -0.01
N ILE A 67 -1.84 17.80 -0.97
CA ILE A 67 -0.99 16.63 -0.78
C ILE A 67 0.38 16.85 -1.42
N TYR A 68 1.39 16.32 -0.76
CA TYR A 68 2.78 16.31 -1.22
C TYR A 68 3.24 14.87 -1.30
N SER A 69 4.01 14.53 -2.32
CA SER A 69 4.62 13.21 -2.48
C SER A 69 6.06 13.30 -2.91
N ASP A 70 6.83 12.28 -2.54
CA ASP A 70 8.16 12.05 -3.05
C ASP A 70 8.46 10.54 -3.12
N ALA A 71 9.43 10.17 -3.96
CA ALA A 71 9.93 8.81 -4.02
C ALA A 71 11.46 8.78 -4.04
N SER A 72 12.03 8.08 -3.09
CA SER A 72 13.46 7.78 -3.06
C SER A 72 13.76 6.47 -3.79
N ASN A 73 15.02 6.05 -3.73
CA ASN A 73 15.46 4.72 -4.14
C ASN A 73 15.02 3.59 -3.20
N ILE A 74 14.54 3.91 -2.00
CA ILE A 74 14.21 2.93 -0.96
C ILE A 74 12.71 2.83 -0.73
N ALA A 75 11.99 3.96 -0.73
CA ALA A 75 10.57 4.01 -0.43
C ALA A 75 9.85 5.16 -1.14
N ALA A 76 8.52 5.13 -1.09
CA ALA A 76 7.65 6.26 -1.40
C ALA A 76 7.06 6.84 -0.13
N GLY A 77 6.83 8.15 -0.15
CA GLY A 77 6.18 8.90 0.90
C GLY A 77 5.17 9.89 0.34
N ALA A 78 4.05 10.07 1.02
CA ALA A 78 3.15 11.18 0.77
C ALA A 78 2.46 11.63 2.06
N TYR A 79 2.08 12.90 2.14
CA TYR A 79 1.32 13.41 3.28
C TYR A 79 0.32 14.47 2.87
N THR A 80 -0.78 14.54 3.62
CA THR A 80 -1.83 15.56 3.46
C THR A 80 -1.67 16.66 4.51
N VAL A 81 -2.02 17.91 4.17
CA VAL A 81 -1.93 19.05 5.10
C VAL A 81 -3.24 19.28 5.84
N GLU A 82 -4.37 19.18 5.14
CA GLU A 82 -5.68 19.61 5.67
C GLU A 82 -6.52 18.45 6.23
N LEU A 83 -6.20 17.20 5.88
CA LEU A 83 -6.93 16.00 6.27
C LEU A 83 -6.16 15.22 7.33
N GLU A 84 -6.31 15.59 8.59
CA GLU A 84 -5.84 14.80 9.75
C GLU A 84 -4.33 14.46 9.71
N ASN A 85 -3.52 15.20 8.94
CA ASN A 85 -2.11 14.91 8.66
C ASN A 85 -1.85 13.44 8.27
N LYS A 86 -2.72 12.84 7.43
CA LYS A 86 -2.52 11.45 6.98
C LYS A 86 -1.22 11.30 6.22
N ILE A 87 -0.47 10.26 6.57
CA ILE A 87 0.82 9.89 5.96
C ILE A 87 0.68 8.53 5.27
N PHE A 88 1.14 8.49 4.02
CA PHE A 88 1.35 7.28 3.25
C PHE A 88 2.85 7.00 3.20
N HIS A 89 3.21 5.73 3.41
CA HIS A 89 4.57 5.25 3.23
C HIS A 89 4.55 3.80 2.75
N LYS A 90 5.45 3.49 1.81
CA LYS A 90 5.67 2.13 1.32
C LYS A 90 7.14 1.95 0.94
N MET A 91 7.77 0.92 1.51
CA MET A 91 9.07 0.46 1.03
C MET A 91 8.95 -0.23 -0.32
N TRP A 92 9.93 0.01 -1.19
CA TRP A 92 9.99 -0.64 -2.49
C TRP A 92 10.39 -2.10 -2.36
N THR A 93 9.70 -2.95 -3.10
CA THR A 93 10.14 -4.33 -3.32
C THR A 93 11.37 -4.37 -4.22
N CYS A 94 12.07 -5.50 -4.28
CA CYS A 94 13.28 -5.65 -5.11
C CYS A 94 13.05 -5.36 -6.60
N SER A 95 11.84 -5.57 -7.13
CA SER A 95 11.50 -5.27 -8.53
C SER A 95 11.20 -3.78 -8.74
N GLU A 96 10.70 -3.08 -7.72
CA GLU A 96 10.36 -1.66 -7.76
C GLU A 96 11.58 -0.77 -7.58
N THR A 97 12.58 -1.18 -6.79
CA THR A 97 13.81 -0.40 -6.56
C THR A 97 14.62 -0.17 -7.84
N VAL A 98 14.59 -1.14 -8.77
CA VAL A 98 15.31 -1.13 -10.06
C VAL A 98 14.62 -0.22 -11.10
N GLN A 99 13.38 0.21 -10.85
CA GLN A 99 12.65 1.08 -11.77
C GLN A 99 13.23 2.51 -11.79
N SER A 100 12.95 3.24 -12.86
CA SER A 100 13.39 4.64 -13.02
C SER A 100 12.82 5.55 -11.93
N SER A 101 13.50 6.66 -11.63
CA SER A 101 13.00 7.67 -10.67
C SER A 101 11.59 8.16 -10.99
N THR A 102 11.34 8.55 -12.25
CA THR A 102 10.01 8.98 -12.71
C THR A 102 8.94 7.90 -12.52
N TRP A 103 9.29 6.62 -12.67
CA TRP A 103 8.36 5.52 -12.40
C TRP A 103 8.01 5.45 -10.92
N ARG A 104 9.02 5.52 -10.03
CA ARG A 104 8.82 5.43 -8.57
C ARG A 104 8.00 6.60 -8.05
N GLU A 105 8.22 7.79 -8.59
CA GLU A 105 7.44 8.97 -8.22
C GLU A 105 5.99 8.91 -8.73
N LEU A 106 5.76 8.50 -9.98
CA LEU A 106 4.39 8.27 -10.47
C LEU A 106 3.69 7.18 -9.66
N LYS A 107 4.41 6.12 -9.28
CA LYS A 107 3.90 5.05 -8.44
C LYS A 107 3.56 5.54 -7.03
N ALA A 108 4.37 6.44 -6.47
CA ALA A 108 4.06 7.09 -5.19
C ALA A 108 2.74 7.86 -5.27
N ILE A 109 2.49 8.58 -6.36
CA ILE A 109 1.23 9.30 -6.59
C ILE A 109 0.05 8.33 -6.64
N GLU A 110 0.16 7.28 -7.45
CA GLU A 110 -0.89 6.26 -7.59
C GLU A 110 -1.23 5.59 -6.25
N LEU A 111 -0.21 5.10 -5.53
CA LEU A 111 -0.42 4.38 -4.28
C LEU A 111 -0.97 5.29 -3.18
N ALA A 112 -0.50 6.53 -3.09
CA ALA A 112 -1.03 7.50 -2.14
C ALA A 112 -2.49 7.87 -2.47
N LEU A 113 -2.86 8.04 -3.74
CA LEU A 113 -4.25 8.23 -4.16
C LEU A 113 -5.15 7.07 -3.71
N PHE A 114 -4.69 5.83 -3.89
CA PHE A 114 -5.46 4.63 -3.51
C PHE A 114 -5.59 4.49 -1.99
N SER A 115 -4.53 4.84 -1.26
CA SER A 115 -4.51 4.81 0.21
C SER A 115 -5.53 5.76 0.82
N PHE A 116 -5.71 6.93 0.21
CA PHE A 116 -6.61 7.97 0.72
C PHE A 116 -7.99 7.99 0.02
N LYS A 117 -8.37 6.90 -0.67
CA LYS A 117 -9.59 6.82 -1.51
C LYS A 117 -10.85 7.33 -0.83
N ASN A 118 -11.06 6.98 0.43
CA ASN A 118 -12.25 7.36 1.20
C ASN A 118 -12.27 8.85 1.53
N SER A 119 -11.09 9.46 1.75
CA SER A 119 -10.96 10.87 2.09
C SER A 119 -11.02 11.79 0.88
N PHE A 120 -10.79 11.27 -0.33
CA PHE A 120 -10.68 12.04 -1.58
C PHE A 120 -11.91 11.98 -2.48
N THR A 121 -12.80 11.01 -2.29
CA THR A 121 -13.99 10.81 -3.15
C THR A 121 -14.78 12.11 -3.32
N GLY A 122 -14.98 12.54 -4.58
CA GLY A 122 -15.71 13.77 -4.92
C GLY A 122 -14.99 15.10 -4.68
N LYS A 123 -13.70 15.09 -4.32
CA LYS A 123 -12.93 16.30 -3.99
C LYS A 123 -11.99 16.76 -5.10
N THR A 124 -11.56 18.02 -5.01
CA THR A 124 -10.44 18.55 -5.80
C THR A 124 -9.15 18.43 -4.98
N ILE A 125 -8.12 17.84 -5.57
CA ILE A 125 -6.83 17.62 -4.92
C ILE A 125 -5.80 18.50 -5.60
N LYS A 126 -5.09 19.31 -4.82
CA LYS A 126 -3.85 19.97 -5.26
C LYS A 126 -2.68 19.08 -4.88
N TRP A 127 -1.98 18.58 -5.89
CA TRP A 127 -0.90 17.64 -5.73
C TRP A 127 0.45 18.29 -6.04
N PHE A 128 1.38 18.20 -5.11
CA PHE A 128 2.74 18.73 -5.28
C PHE A 128 3.77 17.61 -5.36
N THR A 129 4.68 17.73 -6.33
CA THR A 129 5.81 16.82 -6.59
C THR A 129 7.00 17.62 -7.07
N ASP A 130 8.22 17.16 -6.81
CA ASP A 130 9.45 17.79 -7.27
C ASP A 130 9.93 17.31 -8.66
N ASN A 131 9.15 16.49 -9.36
CA ASN A 131 9.46 16.04 -10.72
C ASN A 131 8.46 16.53 -11.77
N GLN A 132 8.98 17.36 -12.66
CA GLN A 132 8.22 17.93 -13.78
C GLN A 132 7.72 16.89 -14.77
N ASN A 133 8.38 15.73 -14.90
CA ASN A 133 7.92 14.66 -15.77
C ASN A 133 6.63 14.04 -15.25
N CYS A 134 6.51 13.86 -13.92
CA CYS A 134 5.29 13.35 -13.30
C CYS A 134 4.09 14.26 -13.61
N VAL A 135 4.26 15.58 -13.49
CA VAL A 135 3.25 16.59 -13.85
C VAL A 135 2.79 16.43 -15.30
N LYS A 136 3.72 16.29 -16.24
CA LYS A 136 3.39 16.10 -17.68
C LYS A 136 2.67 14.78 -17.92
N ILE A 137 3.12 13.69 -17.31
CA ILE A 137 2.61 12.35 -17.54
C ILE A 137 1.20 12.19 -16.96
N VAL A 138 0.93 12.70 -15.76
CA VAL A 138 -0.42 12.67 -15.16
C VAL A 138 -1.42 13.46 -16.01
N ASN A 139 -1.00 14.56 -16.62
CA ASN A 139 -1.88 15.38 -17.47
C ASN A 139 -2.06 14.85 -18.90
N SER A 140 -1.11 14.08 -19.44
CA SER A 140 -1.08 13.79 -20.88
C SER A 140 -0.64 12.39 -21.30
N GLY A 141 -0.39 11.51 -20.34
CA GLY A 141 0.17 10.19 -20.58
C GLY A 141 1.65 10.24 -21.00
N SER A 142 2.19 9.06 -21.29
CA SER A 142 3.59 8.87 -21.69
C SER A 142 3.66 8.00 -22.94
N MET A 143 4.68 8.16 -23.79
CA MET A 143 4.97 7.19 -24.85
C MET A 143 5.67 5.94 -24.33
N LYS A 144 6.25 6.01 -23.11
CA LYS A 144 6.77 4.84 -22.40
C LYS A 144 5.61 4.11 -21.74
N GLU A 145 5.40 2.86 -22.16
CA GLU A 145 4.33 1.99 -21.68
C GLU A 145 4.24 1.92 -20.15
N ASN A 146 5.35 1.60 -19.48
CA ASN A 146 5.36 1.40 -18.03
C ASN A 146 4.89 2.63 -17.25
N LEU A 147 5.20 3.84 -17.74
CA LEU A 147 4.72 5.09 -17.16
C LEU A 147 3.28 5.39 -17.57
N HIS A 148 2.90 5.03 -18.79
CA HIS A 148 1.55 5.28 -19.29
C HIS A 148 0.50 4.41 -18.60
N ILE A 149 0.82 3.15 -18.29
CA ILE A 149 -0.05 2.26 -17.51
C ILE A 149 -0.39 2.90 -16.16
N ILE A 150 0.60 3.46 -15.45
CA ILE A 150 0.38 4.17 -14.18
C ILE A 150 -0.48 5.43 -14.40
N ALA A 151 -0.18 6.22 -15.43
CA ALA A 151 -0.97 7.41 -15.74
C ALA A 151 -2.45 7.09 -16.02
N LYS A 152 -2.71 6.02 -16.79
CA LYS A 152 -4.06 5.54 -17.11
C LYS A 152 -4.78 4.99 -15.88
N SER A 153 -4.05 4.34 -14.97
CA SER A 153 -4.57 3.85 -13.69
C SER A 153 -4.99 5.01 -12.78
N ILE A 154 -4.12 6.03 -12.60
CA ILE A 154 -4.44 7.27 -11.88
C ILE A 154 -5.68 7.94 -12.48
N PHE A 155 -5.71 8.09 -13.81
CA PHE A 155 -6.82 8.72 -14.52
C PHE A 155 -8.14 7.97 -14.32
N SER A 156 -8.14 6.65 -14.51
CA SER A 156 -9.32 5.79 -14.32
C SER A 156 -9.85 5.87 -12.89
N PHE A 157 -8.96 5.86 -11.91
CA PHE A 157 -9.32 6.00 -10.50
C PHE A 157 -9.93 7.36 -10.19
N CYS A 158 -9.36 8.44 -10.73
CA CYS A 158 -9.91 9.78 -10.57
C CYS A 158 -11.33 9.88 -11.14
N ILE A 159 -11.59 9.30 -12.32
CA ILE A 159 -12.94 9.25 -12.89
C ILE A 159 -13.88 8.45 -11.97
N GLN A 160 -13.50 7.24 -11.59
CA GLN A 160 -14.33 6.34 -10.79
C GLN A 160 -14.73 6.95 -9.44
N LYS A 161 -13.84 7.73 -8.83
CA LYS A 161 -14.07 8.37 -7.53
C LYS A 161 -14.53 9.83 -7.61
N GLY A 162 -14.74 10.37 -8.82
CA GLY A 162 -15.10 11.76 -9.03
C GLY A 162 -14.06 12.75 -8.48
N ILE A 163 -12.78 12.38 -8.52
CA ILE A 163 -11.66 13.19 -8.04
C ILE A 163 -11.16 14.08 -9.17
N SER A 164 -10.97 15.37 -8.88
CA SER A 164 -10.28 16.29 -9.79
C SER A 164 -8.87 16.56 -9.25
N ILE A 165 -7.85 16.08 -9.95
CA ILE A 165 -6.45 16.29 -9.57
C ILE A 165 -5.84 17.48 -10.33
N ASP A 166 -5.29 18.44 -9.60
CA ASP A 166 -4.46 19.54 -10.10
C ASP A 166 -3.03 19.31 -9.60
N ILE A 167 -2.17 18.79 -10.48
CA ILE A 167 -0.79 18.44 -10.14
C ILE A 167 0.18 19.54 -10.57
N GLN A 168 1.03 19.97 -9.64
CA GLN A 168 1.96 21.07 -9.80
C GLN A 168 3.36 20.67 -9.37
N TRP A 169 4.35 21.22 -10.07
CA TRP A 169 5.74 21.05 -9.70
C TRP A 169 6.14 22.08 -8.65
N ILE A 170 6.91 21.64 -7.65
CA ILE A 170 7.53 22.53 -6.65
C ILE A 170 9.04 22.27 -6.57
N PRO A 171 9.85 23.27 -6.16
CA PRO A 171 11.25 23.05 -5.86
C PRO A 171 11.44 22.02 -4.75
N ARG A 172 12.49 21.20 -4.84
CA ARG A 172 12.79 20.17 -3.83
C ARG A 172 12.92 20.71 -2.40
N LYS A 173 13.41 21.95 -2.24
CA LYS A 173 13.50 22.65 -0.94
C LYS A 173 12.15 22.88 -0.28
N GLU A 174 11.06 22.88 -1.05
CA GLU A 174 9.70 23.04 -0.55
C GLU A 174 9.03 21.66 -0.30
N ASN A 175 9.69 20.56 -0.64
CA ASN A 175 9.19 19.19 -0.52
C ASN A 175 9.91 18.36 0.56
N GLU A 176 10.59 19.01 1.52
CA GLU A 176 11.47 18.35 2.50
C GLU A 176 10.76 17.29 3.34
N LYS A 177 9.51 17.53 3.76
CA LYS A 177 8.75 16.58 4.56
C LYS A 177 8.42 15.31 3.77
N ALA A 178 8.06 15.42 2.49
CA ALA A 178 7.79 14.24 1.67
C ALA A 178 9.10 13.47 1.39
N ASP A 179 10.20 14.18 1.16
CA ASP A 179 11.54 13.60 0.98
C ASP A 179 12.05 12.89 2.23
N TYR A 180 11.75 13.40 3.43
CA TYR A 180 12.02 12.69 4.67
C TYR A 180 11.23 11.38 4.77
N ILE A 181 9.91 11.42 4.51
CA ILE A 181 9.05 10.23 4.57
C ILE A 181 9.50 9.19 3.54
N SER A 182 9.83 9.61 2.32
CA SER A 182 10.26 8.72 1.23
C SER A 182 11.60 8.03 1.52
N LYS A 183 12.37 8.49 2.52
CA LYS A 183 13.64 7.89 2.96
C LYS A 183 13.53 7.08 4.25
N MET A 184 12.35 7.01 4.87
CA MET A 184 12.15 6.20 6.07
C MET A 184 12.31 4.71 5.75
N VAL A 185 13.09 4.02 6.59
CA VAL A 185 13.33 2.58 6.51
C VAL A 185 12.67 1.92 7.71
N ASP A 186 11.81 0.95 7.46
CA ASP A 186 11.25 0.11 8.50
C ASP A 186 12.24 -1.03 8.82
N PHE A 187 12.81 -1.01 10.01
CA PHE A 187 13.74 -2.05 10.49
C PHE A 187 13.03 -3.20 11.19
N GLU A 188 11.74 -3.06 11.46
CA GLU A 188 10.94 -4.06 12.16
C GLU A 188 9.93 -4.75 11.21
N ASP A 189 10.08 -4.55 9.89
CA ASP A 189 9.31 -5.26 8.86
C ASP A 189 9.78 -6.72 8.76
N TRP A 190 9.14 -7.57 9.55
CA TRP A 190 9.25 -9.02 9.47
C TRP A 190 7.87 -9.64 9.41
N GLY A 191 7.79 -10.87 8.91
CA GLY A 191 6.54 -11.60 8.88
C GLY A 191 6.75 -13.09 8.86
N VAL A 192 5.67 -13.80 8.55
CA VAL A 192 5.69 -15.25 8.35
C VAL A 192 5.27 -15.64 6.94
N THR A 193 5.56 -16.86 6.53
CA THR A 193 5.10 -17.40 5.24
C THR A 193 3.60 -17.68 5.23
N HIS A 194 3.01 -17.80 4.04
CA HIS A 194 1.61 -18.20 3.91
C HIS A 194 1.37 -19.66 4.31
N ILE A 195 2.35 -20.55 4.14
CA ILE A 195 2.23 -21.96 4.53
C ILE A 195 2.05 -22.05 6.05
N PHE A 196 2.89 -21.35 6.81
CA PHE A 196 2.79 -21.29 8.27
C PHE A 196 1.49 -20.63 8.74
N PHE A 197 1.09 -19.52 8.10
CA PHE A 197 -0.18 -18.86 8.38
C PHE A 197 -1.38 -19.80 8.16
N ASN A 198 -1.43 -20.50 7.01
CA ASN A 198 -2.54 -21.41 6.68
C ASN A 198 -2.67 -22.54 7.70
N PHE A 199 -1.54 -23.13 8.12
CA PHE A 199 -1.53 -24.15 9.17
C PHE A 199 -2.19 -23.66 10.47
N LEU A 200 -1.85 -22.45 10.93
CA LEU A 200 -2.46 -21.88 12.13
C LEU A 200 -3.92 -21.43 11.88
N ASN A 201 -4.27 -21.07 10.66
CA ASN A 201 -5.64 -20.71 10.30
C ASN A 201 -6.57 -21.93 10.27
N ASP A 202 -6.06 -23.09 9.87
CA ASP A 202 -6.83 -24.35 9.90
C ASP A 202 -7.11 -24.83 11.34
N MET A 203 -6.23 -24.51 12.29
CA MET A 203 -6.39 -24.91 13.69
C MET A 203 -7.16 -23.90 14.54
N TRP A 204 -6.81 -22.62 14.45
CA TRP A 204 -7.33 -21.56 15.35
C TRP A 204 -8.05 -20.44 14.61
N GLY A 205 -8.12 -20.50 13.29
CA GLY A 205 -8.86 -19.56 12.46
C GLY A 205 -10.36 -19.88 12.39
N PRO A 206 -11.07 -19.30 11.41
CA PRO A 206 -10.56 -18.35 10.43
C PRO A 206 -10.16 -17.02 11.09
N TYR A 207 -9.03 -16.44 10.68
CA TYR A 207 -8.64 -15.10 11.11
C TYR A 207 -9.40 -14.03 10.33
N SER A 208 -9.96 -13.09 11.06
CA SER A 208 -10.79 -12.02 10.50
C SER A 208 -9.98 -10.80 10.03
N ILE A 209 -8.85 -10.54 10.67
CA ILE A 209 -8.06 -9.32 10.46
C ILE A 209 -6.59 -9.54 10.84
N ASP A 210 -5.68 -8.98 10.04
CA ASP A 210 -4.25 -8.93 10.28
C ASP A 210 -3.87 -7.58 10.89
N ARG A 211 -3.47 -7.55 12.16
CA ARG A 211 -3.27 -6.28 12.90
C ARG A 211 -1.93 -5.61 12.61
N PHE A 212 -0.95 -6.33 12.07
CA PHE A 212 0.39 -5.80 11.89
C PHE A 212 0.92 -6.21 10.52
N ALA A 213 0.45 -5.51 9.47
CA ALA A 213 0.78 -5.85 8.10
C ALA A 213 0.97 -4.64 7.19
N SER A 214 1.57 -4.91 6.05
CA SER A 214 1.60 -4.08 4.87
C SER A 214 0.83 -4.76 3.73
N VAL A 215 0.59 -4.04 2.64
CA VAL A 215 -0.02 -4.60 1.42
C VAL A 215 0.73 -5.83 0.91
N GLU A 216 2.05 -5.90 1.10
CA GLU A 216 2.90 -6.96 0.58
C GLU A 216 2.93 -8.21 1.48
N ASN A 217 2.68 -8.06 2.78
CA ASN A 217 2.85 -9.14 3.75
C ASN A 217 1.55 -9.62 4.42
N ARG A 218 0.43 -8.89 4.24
CA ARG A 218 -0.88 -9.19 4.83
C ARG A 218 -1.30 -10.65 4.60
N LYS A 219 -1.92 -11.24 5.62
CA LYS A 219 -2.42 -12.63 5.54
C LYS A 219 -3.90 -12.75 5.20
N VAL A 220 -4.66 -11.70 5.47
CA VAL A 220 -6.09 -11.62 5.15
C VAL A 220 -6.43 -10.28 4.51
N MET A 221 -7.64 -10.17 3.94
CA MET A 221 -8.08 -8.99 3.19
C MET A 221 -8.16 -7.73 4.05
N ARG A 222 -8.63 -7.87 5.30
CA ARG A 222 -8.70 -6.78 6.27
C ARG A 222 -7.40 -6.71 7.05
N PHE A 223 -6.75 -5.55 7.06
CA PHE A 223 -5.49 -5.41 7.78
C PHE A 223 -5.25 -3.98 8.28
N ASN A 224 -4.44 -3.85 9.33
CA ASN A 224 -3.92 -2.58 9.82
C ASN A 224 -2.43 -2.45 9.49
N SER A 225 -2.02 -1.23 9.14
CA SER A 225 -0.66 -0.90 8.75
C SER A 225 -0.08 0.24 9.55
N LEU A 226 1.25 0.35 9.60
CA LEU A 226 1.95 1.41 10.33
C LEU A 226 1.61 2.81 9.75
N PHE A 227 1.60 2.91 8.43
CA PHE A 227 1.18 4.09 7.67
C PHE A 227 0.02 3.73 6.76
N TRP A 228 -0.70 4.73 6.24
CA TRP A 228 -1.77 4.45 5.28
C TRP A 228 -1.19 3.76 4.07
N GLN A 229 -1.86 2.70 3.61
CA GLN A 229 -1.51 1.97 2.39
C GLN A 229 -2.79 1.60 1.64
N PRO A 230 -2.71 1.24 0.34
CA PRO A 230 -3.90 0.83 -0.39
C PRO A 230 -4.63 -0.30 0.34
N ASP A 231 -5.94 -0.10 0.54
CA ASP A 231 -6.83 -1.06 1.22
C ASP A 231 -6.56 -1.33 2.71
N SER A 232 -5.64 -0.61 3.36
CA SER A 232 -5.51 -0.69 4.82
C SER A 232 -6.80 -0.24 5.49
N GLU A 233 -7.34 -1.03 6.41
CA GLU A 233 -8.57 -0.71 7.14
C GLU A 233 -8.36 0.49 8.07
N ALA A 234 -7.21 0.54 8.73
CA ALA A 234 -6.81 1.65 9.59
C ALA A 234 -5.28 1.68 9.77
N VAL A 235 -4.78 2.84 10.19
CA VAL A 235 -3.44 3.01 10.74
C VAL A 235 -3.45 2.86 12.25
N ASP A 236 -2.33 2.45 12.83
CA ASP A 236 -2.19 2.15 14.26
C ASP A 236 -3.23 1.14 14.77
N ALA A 237 -2.85 -0.14 14.80
CA ALA A 237 -3.71 -1.22 15.26
C ALA A 237 -4.27 -1.02 16.68
N PHE A 238 -3.56 -0.27 17.54
CA PHE A 238 -3.97 -0.04 18.93
C PHE A 238 -5.05 1.04 19.08
N SER A 239 -5.31 1.81 18.02
CA SER A 239 -6.46 2.73 17.98
C SER A 239 -7.77 2.01 17.68
N GLN A 240 -7.71 0.72 17.30
CA GLN A 240 -8.86 -0.07 16.89
C GLN A 240 -9.38 -0.95 18.02
N VAL A 241 -10.68 -1.21 18.02
CA VAL A 241 -11.34 -2.18 18.91
C VAL A 241 -11.13 -3.59 18.35
N TRP A 242 -10.63 -4.52 19.16
CA TRP A 242 -10.30 -5.89 18.74
C TRP A 242 -11.36 -6.93 19.15
N THR A 243 -12.40 -6.52 19.87
CA THR A 243 -13.51 -7.36 20.33
C THR A 243 -14.28 -7.95 19.15
N ASN A 244 -14.82 -9.16 19.30
CA ASN A 244 -15.58 -9.90 18.28
C ASN A 244 -14.80 -10.21 16.99
N GLU A 245 -13.48 -10.07 17.00
CA GLU A 245 -12.60 -10.43 15.89
C GLU A 245 -11.66 -11.57 16.34
N ASN A 246 -11.28 -12.42 15.41
CA ASN A 246 -10.15 -13.33 15.58
C ASN A 246 -8.90 -12.68 14.97
N ASN A 247 -8.04 -12.16 15.84
CA ASN A 247 -6.96 -11.26 15.47
C ASN A 247 -5.68 -12.04 15.14
N TRP A 248 -5.15 -11.87 13.94
CA TRP A 248 -3.82 -12.37 13.58
C TRP A 248 -2.76 -11.33 13.97
N LEU A 249 -1.79 -11.72 14.81
CA LEU A 249 -0.80 -10.81 15.40
C LEU A 249 0.64 -11.29 15.12
N VAL A 250 1.34 -10.56 14.27
CA VAL A 250 2.80 -10.68 14.06
C VAL A 250 3.44 -9.30 14.27
N PRO A 251 3.40 -8.76 15.50
CA PRO A 251 3.87 -7.40 15.75
C PRO A 251 5.39 -7.29 15.69
N PRO A 252 5.93 -6.09 15.43
CA PRO A 252 7.27 -5.71 15.87
C PRO A 252 7.53 -6.10 17.34
N ILE A 253 8.75 -6.53 17.65
CA ILE A 253 9.06 -7.14 18.96
C ILE A 253 8.81 -6.19 20.14
N ASN A 254 9.14 -4.90 19.96
CA ASN A 254 8.86 -3.82 20.89
C ASN A 254 7.35 -3.64 21.19
N LEU A 255 6.46 -4.06 20.28
CA LEU A 255 5.01 -3.92 20.39
C LEU A 255 4.31 -5.16 20.97
N VAL A 256 4.99 -6.30 21.12
CA VAL A 256 4.41 -7.56 21.63
C VAL A 256 3.69 -7.36 22.97
N ILE A 257 4.34 -6.69 23.94
CA ILE A 257 3.76 -6.42 25.26
C ILE A 257 2.47 -5.61 25.13
N ARG A 258 2.48 -4.59 24.26
CA ARG A 258 1.32 -3.74 24.02
C ARG A 258 0.19 -4.53 23.37
N SER A 259 0.50 -5.43 22.43
CA SER A 259 -0.47 -6.33 21.78
C SER A 259 -1.18 -7.26 22.76
N ILE A 260 -0.45 -7.88 23.68
CA ILE A 260 -1.05 -8.74 24.72
C ILE A 260 -1.97 -7.91 25.63
N LYS A 261 -1.47 -6.76 26.12
CA LYS A 261 -2.28 -5.86 26.96
C LYS A 261 -3.53 -5.36 26.26
N HIS A 262 -3.45 -5.09 24.95
CA HIS A 262 -4.58 -4.63 24.16
C HIS A 262 -5.63 -5.73 23.94
N ILE A 263 -5.20 -6.98 23.72
CA ILE A 263 -6.12 -8.13 23.72
C ILE A 263 -6.88 -8.23 25.05
N ILE A 264 -6.18 -8.10 26.17
CA ILE A 264 -6.79 -8.19 27.50
C ILE A 264 -7.78 -7.03 27.71
N ALA A 265 -7.36 -5.81 27.38
CA ALA A 265 -8.19 -4.62 27.54
C ALA A 265 -9.46 -4.65 26.67
N CYS A 266 -9.35 -5.15 25.43
CA CYS A 266 -10.48 -5.28 24.51
C CYS A 266 -11.32 -6.54 24.75
N LYS A 267 -10.94 -7.43 25.68
CA LYS A 267 -11.55 -8.76 25.86
C LYS A 267 -11.65 -9.51 24.54
N ALA A 268 -10.53 -9.56 23.82
CA ALA A 268 -10.45 -10.06 22.46
C ALA A 268 -9.81 -11.45 22.41
N ARG A 269 -9.92 -12.08 21.24
CA ARG A 269 -9.26 -13.33 20.89
C ARG A 269 -8.25 -13.10 19.77
N GLY A 270 -7.13 -13.81 19.78
CA GLY A 270 -6.20 -13.77 18.66
C GLY A 270 -5.02 -14.72 18.79
N THR A 271 -4.29 -14.88 17.70
CA THR A 271 -3.07 -15.68 17.63
C THR A 271 -1.88 -14.76 17.56
N LEU A 272 -1.03 -14.81 18.58
CA LEU A 272 0.24 -14.11 18.64
C LEU A 272 1.38 -15.01 18.19
N VAL A 273 2.14 -14.57 17.19
CA VAL A 273 3.36 -15.23 16.75
C VAL A 273 4.57 -14.42 17.16
N VAL A 274 5.47 -15.04 17.93
CA VAL A 274 6.70 -14.40 18.42
C VAL A 274 7.86 -15.40 18.42
N PRO A 275 9.11 -14.93 18.37
CA PRO A 275 10.26 -15.78 18.65
C PRO A 275 10.21 -16.32 20.09
N LYS A 276 10.65 -17.56 20.28
CA LYS A 276 10.74 -18.18 21.61
C LYS A 276 11.96 -17.64 22.36
N TRP A 277 11.80 -16.46 22.96
CA TRP A 277 12.84 -15.79 23.74
C TRP A 277 12.47 -15.77 25.22
N THR A 278 13.02 -16.69 25.99
CA THR A 278 12.74 -16.82 27.44
C THR A 278 13.19 -15.61 28.25
N SER A 279 14.20 -14.88 27.77
CA SER A 279 14.71 -13.67 28.41
C SER A 279 14.01 -12.39 27.94
N ALA A 280 13.04 -12.47 27.03
CA ALA A 280 12.33 -11.29 26.53
C ALA A 280 11.32 -10.78 27.56
N ALA A 281 11.14 -9.47 27.60
CA ALA A 281 10.24 -8.82 28.57
C ALA A 281 8.75 -9.23 28.40
N PHE A 282 8.36 -9.78 27.25
CA PHE A 282 7.01 -10.31 27.03
C PHE A 282 6.84 -11.75 27.55
N TRP A 283 7.92 -12.50 27.83
CA TRP A 283 7.83 -13.89 28.25
C TRP A 283 6.96 -14.11 29.50
N PRO A 284 7.06 -13.28 30.55
CA PRO A 284 6.21 -13.40 31.75
C PRO A 284 4.72 -13.17 31.50
N LEU A 285 4.35 -12.55 30.37
CA LEU A 285 2.96 -12.35 29.96
C LEU A 285 2.36 -13.57 29.25
N ILE A 286 3.17 -14.57 28.91
CA ILE A 286 2.70 -15.82 28.32
C ILE A 286 2.78 -16.93 29.36
N PHE A 287 3.89 -16.97 30.09
CA PHE A 287 4.20 -17.99 31.09
C PHE A 287 4.46 -17.35 32.45
N ASP A 288 3.99 -17.97 33.52
CA ASP A 288 4.39 -17.61 34.87
C ASP A 288 5.80 -18.15 35.22
N LYS A 289 6.22 -17.94 36.48
CA LYS A 289 7.51 -18.44 37.00
C LYS A 289 7.64 -19.98 37.02
N HIS A 290 6.53 -20.69 36.93
CA HIS A 290 6.46 -22.16 36.90
C HIS A 290 6.23 -22.71 35.48
N LEU A 291 6.28 -21.84 34.45
CA LEU A 291 5.99 -22.17 33.05
C LEU A 291 4.53 -22.61 32.83
N ILE A 292 3.63 -22.18 33.70
CA ILE A 292 2.19 -22.34 33.54
C ILE A 292 1.66 -21.16 32.73
N TYR A 293 0.68 -21.43 31.86
CA TYR A 293 0.03 -20.41 31.05
C TYR A 293 -0.67 -19.37 31.93
N GLN A 294 -0.60 -18.10 31.53
CA GLN A 294 -1.46 -17.07 32.11
C GLN A 294 -2.94 -17.35 31.78
N ASP A 295 -3.88 -16.85 32.58
CA ASP A 295 -5.31 -17.19 32.47
C ASP A 295 -5.94 -16.92 31.08
N TYR A 296 -5.41 -15.91 30.38
CA TYR A 296 -5.82 -15.50 29.03
C TYR A 296 -5.07 -16.22 27.90
N VAL A 297 -4.13 -17.11 28.21
CA VAL A 297 -3.42 -17.97 27.24
C VAL A 297 -4.11 -19.33 27.21
N LYS A 298 -4.69 -19.71 26.07
CA LYS A 298 -5.47 -20.95 25.93
C LYS A 298 -4.66 -22.11 25.38
N ASP A 299 -3.72 -21.83 24.48
CA ASP A 299 -2.86 -22.84 23.90
C ASP A 299 -1.54 -22.23 23.40
N VAL A 300 -0.50 -23.04 23.33
CA VAL A 300 0.82 -22.63 22.86
C VAL A 300 1.48 -23.77 22.06
N ILE A 301 1.88 -23.45 20.83
CA ILE A 301 2.61 -24.38 19.96
C ILE A 301 4.03 -23.85 19.75
N VAL A 302 5.02 -24.73 19.97
CA VAL A 302 6.44 -24.44 19.77
C VAL A 302 6.93 -25.10 18.49
N PHE A 303 7.36 -24.28 17.53
CA PHE A 303 7.97 -24.73 16.28
C PHE A 303 9.48 -24.68 16.42
N LYS A 304 10.11 -25.84 16.63
CA LYS A 304 11.57 -25.96 16.74
C LYS A 304 12.27 -25.83 15.38
N ASN A 305 11.66 -26.40 14.33
CA ASN A 305 12.12 -26.17 12.97
C ASN A 305 11.47 -24.87 12.45
N THR A 306 12.30 -23.92 12.05
CA THR A 306 11.89 -22.61 11.56
C THR A 306 11.95 -22.48 10.04
N ASP A 307 12.35 -23.55 9.35
CA ASP A 307 12.42 -23.61 7.90
C ASP A 307 11.05 -23.27 7.30
N GLY A 308 11.01 -22.23 6.48
CA GLY A 308 9.78 -21.76 5.86
C GLY A 308 8.78 -21.11 6.81
N ILE A 309 9.17 -20.68 8.03
CA ILE A 309 8.30 -19.89 8.91
C ILE A 309 8.58 -18.40 8.75
N TYR A 310 9.79 -17.94 9.05
CA TYR A 310 10.14 -16.53 8.96
C TYR A 310 10.17 -16.09 7.49
N LYS A 311 9.60 -14.91 7.23
CA LYS A 311 9.68 -14.22 5.95
C LYS A 311 10.30 -12.85 6.19
N GLN A 312 11.41 -12.59 5.51
CA GLN A 312 12.03 -11.28 5.52
C GLN A 312 11.08 -10.25 4.89
N GLY A 313 10.96 -9.08 5.50
CA GLY A 313 10.23 -7.94 4.93
C GLY A 313 11.01 -7.26 3.80
N SER A 314 10.62 -6.03 3.50
CA SER A 314 11.21 -5.23 2.41
C SER A 314 12.64 -4.78 2.74
N ASN A 315 12.97 -4.68 4.03
CA ASN A 315 14.30 -4.35 4.49
C ASN A 315 15.16 -5.61 4.67
N LYS A 316 16.32 -5.63 4.01
CA LYS A 316 17.26 -6.76 4.07
C LYS A 316 18.19 -6.76 5.28
N ASN A 317 18.20 -5.67 6.06
CA ASN A 317 19.07 -5.51 7.22
C ASN A 317 18.39 -5.93 8.54
N THR A 318 17.29 -6.69 8.47
CA THR A 318 16.56 -7.17 9.65
C THR A 318 17.07 -8.53 10.07
N ILE A 319 17.09 -8.81 11.37
CA ILE A 319 17.53 -10.12 11.90
C ILE A 319 16.60 -11.27 11.50
N PHE A 320 15.36 -10.96 11.12
CA PHE A 320 14.33 -11.93 10.77
C PHE A 320 14.38 -12.29 9.29
N GLY A 321 14.48 -13.60 8.99
CA GLY A 321 14.48 -14.10 7.61
C GLY A 321 15.83 -14.07 6.89
N ILE A 322 16.91 -13.66 7.56
CA ILE A 322 18.29 -13.93 7.10
C ILE A 322 18.64 -15.35 7.55
N GLU A 323 19.06 -16.24 6.64
CA GLU A 323 19.71 -17.50 7.04
C GLU A 323 21.02 -17.16 7.78
N PRO A 324 21.18 -17.51 9.08
CA PRO A 324 20.59 -18.65 9.77
C PRO A 324 19.77 -18.26 11.02
N PHE A 325 18.78 -17.36 10.91
CA PHE A 325 17.92 -17.00 12.03
C PHE A 325 16.98 -18.17 12.41
N GLY A 326 17.52 -19.10 13.19
CA GLY A 326 16.89 -20.36 13.61
C GLY A 326 16.23 -20.31 14.99
N SER A 327 15.79 -19.13 15.45
CA SER A 327 15.14 -19.03 16.76
C SER A 327 13.76 -19.68 16.70
N PRO A 328 13.45 -20.70 17.53
CA PRO A 328 12.16 -21.38 17.50
C PRO A 328 11.01 -20.39 17.57
N VAL A 329 9.93 -20.69 16.86
CA VAL A 329 8.75 -19.82 16.84
C VAL A 329 7.73 -20.30 17.86
N LEU A 330 7.09 -19.36 18.53
CA LEU A 330 5.99 -19.57 19.44
C LEU A 330 4.71 -19.02 18.79
N ALA A 331 3.71 -19.89 18.61
CA ALA A 331 2.35 -19.45 18.30
C ALA A 331 1.51 -19.59 19.58
N VAL A 332 0.89 -18.50 20.01
CA VAL A 332 0.16 -18.39 21.28
C VAL A 332 -1.28 -18.03 20.98
N LEU A 333 -2.21 -18.91 21.34
CA LEU A 333 -3.64 -18.62 21.29
C LEU A 333 -4.02 -17.83 22.55
N LEU A 334 -4.40 -16.58 22.34
CA LEU A 334 -4.85 -15.65 23.37
C LEU A 334 -6.37 -15.53 23.31
N ASP A 335 -7.02 -15.63 24.47
CA ASP A 335 -8.45 -15.40 24.61
C ASP A 335 -8.75 -14.80 25.98
N ALA A 336 -9.07 -13.51 25.97
CA ALA A 336 -9.43 -12.73 27.15
C ALA A 336 -10.92 -12.34 27.16
N SER A 337 -11.75 -13.01 26.33
CA SER A 337 -13.18 -12.72 26.21
C SER A 337 -14.01 -13.08 27.44
#